data_AF-A0A2E9SLK4-F1
#
_entry.id   AF-A0A2E9SLK4-F1
#
_cell.length_a   1.000
_cell.length_b   1.000
_cell.length_c   1.000
_cell.angle_alpha   90.00
_cell.angle_beta   90.00
_cell.angle_gamma   90.00
#
_symmetry.space_group_name_H-M   'P 1'
#
loop_
_entity.id
_entity.type
_entity.pdbx_description
1 polymer ?
#
loop_
_entity_poly.entity_id
_entity_poly.type
_entity_poly.pdbx_seq_one_letter_code
_entity_poly.pdbx_strand_id
1 'polypeptide(L)'
;MIGKLLTSKALPWLSGGLIVLILGLLTAVYALHSRNGALNEKVGNLGAENVMLAESLRNQSESYQALAAELKRRDQLVMQAHQARKKSERKAREQIEALRQALANDECAGRPHPPAIADILRAGSSDRVQD
;
A
#
# COMPACT_ATOMS: atom_id res chain seq x y z
N MET A 1 64.75 52.52 44.70
CA MET A 1 63.78 51.78 45.55
C MET A 1 62.35 51.76 44.97
N ILE A 2 62.15 51.74 43.64
CA ILE A 2 60.80 51.85 43.03
C ILE A 2 60.34 50.52 42.40
N GLY A 3 61.27 49.65 41.95
CA GLY A 3 60.94 48.37 41.33
C GLY A 3 60.43 47.26 42.26
N LYS A 4 60.61 47.38 43.59
CA LYS A 4 60.16 46.35 44.56
C LYS A 4 58.72 46.53 45.05
N LEU A 5 58.09 47.68 44.81
CA LEU A 5 56.71 47.97 45.23
C LEU A 5 55.68 47.65 44.14
N LEU A 6 56.08 47.65 42.87
CA LEU A 6 55.22 47.26 41.74
C LEU A 6 55.05 45.73 41.63
N THR A 7 56.05 44.96 42.06
CA THR A 7 55.99 43.50 41.96
C THR A 7 55.13 42.89 43.07
N SER A 8 55.13 43.38 44.30
CA SER A 8 54.39 42.71 45.39
C SER A 8 52.87 42.91 45.35
N LYS A 9 52.38 44.04 44.80
CA LYS A 9 50.94 44.34 44.72
C LYS A 9 50.29 44.01 43.38
N ALA A 10 51.03 44.02 42.26
CA ALA A 10 50.46 43.74 40.94
C ALA A 10 50.50 42.25 40.54
N LEU A 11 51.46 41.46 41.08
CA LEU A 11 51.52 40.02 40.85
C LEU A 11 50.22 39.26 41.18
N PRO A 12 49.52 39.51 42.30
CA PRO A 12 48.29 38.77 42.62
C PRO A 12 47.11 39.11 41.69
N TRP A 13 47.07 40.32 41.12
CA TRP A 13 46.05 40.71 40.15
C TRP A 13 46.31 40.10 38.77
N LEU A 14 47.57 40.07 38.35
CA LEU A 14 47.98 39.39 37.11
C LEU A 14 47.79 37.87 37.21
N SER A 15 48.13 37.26 38.34
CA SER A 15 47.91 35.82 38.55
C SER A 15 46.43 35.48 38.66
N GLY A 16 45.62 36.31 39.35
CA GLY A 16 44.17 36.16 39.41
C GLY A 16 43.50 36.25 38.04
N GLY A 17 43.87 37.25 37.22
CA GLY A 17 43.38 37.39 35.85
C GLY A 17 43.75 36.20 34.97
N LEU A 18 44.97 35.68 35.09
CA LEU A 18 45.44 34.51 34.36
C LEU A 18 44.68 33.24 34.75
N ILE A 19 44.40 33.05 36.04
CA ILE A 19 43.60 31.91 36.54
C ILE A 19 42.17 31.96 35.98
N VAL A 20 41.53 33.13 35.99
CA VAL A 20 40.17 33.31 35.43
C VAL A 20 40.17 33.01 33.93
N LEU A 21 41.19 33.43 33.20
CA LEU A 21 41.31 33.19 31.76
C LEU A 21 41.51 31.69 31.45
N ILE A 22 42.33 30.99 32.24
CA ILE A 22 42.51 29.53 32.12
C ILE A 22 41.22 28.78 32.45
N LEU A 23 40.51 29.16 33.52
CA LEU A 23 39.21 28.58 33.85
C LEU A 23 38.19 28.82 32.73
N GLY A 24 38.16 30.03 32.16
CA GLY A 24 37.33 30.37 31.00
C GLY A 24 37.62 29.47 29.80
N LEU A 25 38.89 29.27 29.47
CA LEU A 25 39.30 28.36 28.39
C LEU A 25 38.89 26.91 28.67
N LEU A 26 39.09 26.41 29.90
CA LEU A 26 38.71 25.04 30.26
C LEU A 26 37.20 24.81 30.17
N THR A 27 36.39 25.77 30.62
CA THR A 27 34.93 25.68 30.49
C THR A 27 34.48 25.72 29.03
N ALA A 28 35.12 26.55 28.20
CA ALA A 28 34.85 26.60 26.77
C ALA A 28 35.22 25.29 26.07
N VAL A 29 36.39 24.72 26.37
CA VAL A 29 36.83 23.42 25.83
C VAL A 29 35.88 22.31 26.27
N TYR A 30 35.47 22.29 27.54
CA TYR A 30 34.49 21.31 28.04
C TYR A 30 33.14 21.43 27.33
N ALA A 31 32.63 22.65 27.13
CA ALA A 31 31.38 22.88 26.42
C ALA A 31 31.46 22.47 24.93
N LEU A 32 32.60 22.72 24.28
CA LEU A 32 32.87 22.26 22.90
C LEU A 32 32.91 20.72 22.83
N HIS A 33 33.59 20.08 23.78
CA HIS A 33 33.69 18.63 23.82
C HIS A 33 32.33 17.98 24.05
N SER A 34 31.50 18.49 24.98
CA SER A 34 30.17 17.93 25.23
C SER A 34 29.24 18.11 24.03
N ARG A 35 29.29 19.26 23.35
CA ARG A 35 28.51 19.51 22.13
C ARG A 35 28.93 18.60 20.99
N ASN A 36 30.23 18.38 20.80
CA ASN A 36 30.73 17.48 19.77
C ASN A 36 30.32 16.02 20.04
N GLY A 37 30.35 15.58 21.31
CA GLY A 37 29.84 14.27 21.70
C GLY A 37 28.36 14.09 21.34
N ALA A 38 27.52 15.06 21.74
CA ALA A 38 26.09 15.04 21.43
C ALA A 38 25.79 15.14 19.93
N LEU A 39 26.59 15.89 19.16
CA LEU A 39 26.46 15.95 17.71
C LEU A 39 26.80 14.61 17.06
N ASN A 40 27.90 13.97 17.47
CA ASN A 40 28.31 12.67 16.93
C ASN A 40 27.26 11.59 17.21
N GLU A 41 26.67 11.59 18.41
CA GLU A 41 25.58 10.67 18.75
C GLU A 41 24.36 10.90 17.86
N LYS A 42 23.95 12.16 17.66
CA LYS A 42 22.85 12.50 16.75
C LYS A 42 23.15 12.07 15.31
N VAL A 43 24.34 12.35 14.79
CA VAL A 43 24.74 11.95 13.44
C VAL A 43 24.74 10.41 13.30
N GLY A 44 25.21 9.69 14.32
CA GLY A 44 25.15 8.23 14.37
C GLY A 44 23.72 7.71 14.32
N ASN A 45 22.82 8.28 15.13
CA ASN A 45 21.40 7.91 15.16
C ASN A 45 20.72 8.22 13.83
N LEU A 46 20.95 9.41 13.24
CA LEU A 46 20.44 9.75 11.91
C LEU A 46 20.97 8.79 10.82
N GLY A 47 22.21 8.35 10.94
CA GLY A 47 22.79 7.34 10.04
C GLY A 47 22.04 6.01 10.14
N ALA A 48 21.82 5.51 11.36
CA ALA A 48 21.07 4.28 11.61
C ALA A 48 19.62 4.37 11.15
N GLU A 49 18.93 5.49 11.42
CA GLU A 49 17.56 5.75 10.99
C GLU A 49 17.45 5.77 9.46
N ASN A 50 18.40 6.41 8.76
CA ASN A 50 18.41 6.43 7.30
C ASN A 50 18.63 5.04 6.69
N VAL A 51 19.49 4.21 7.29
CA VAL A 51 19.71 2.82 6.84
C VAL A 51 18.42 2.01 7.03
N MET A 52 17.78 2.11 8.20
CA MET A 52 16.50 1.44 8.48
C MET A 52 15.39 1.91 7.53
N LEU A 53 15.34 3.21 7.21
CA LEU A 53 14.38 3.77 6.27
C LEU A 53 14.63 3.25 4.84
N ALA A 54 15.89 3.22 4.40
CA ALA A 54 16.26 2.70 3.08
C ALA A 54 15.92 1.22 2.95
N GLU A 55 16.17 0.42 3.99
CA GLU A 55 15.81 -0.99 4.03
C GLU A 55 14.28 -1.18 4.02
N SER A 56 13.53 -0.41 4.80
CA SER A 56 12.06 -0.42 4.79
C SER A 56 11.51 -0.06 3.41
N LEU A 57 12.05 0.97 2.74
CA LEU A 57 11.63 1.36 1.40
C LEU A 57 11.91 0.24 0.39
N ARG A 58 13.06 -0.43 0.49
CA ARG A 58 13.40 -1.57 -0.36
C ARG A 58 12.40 -2.71 -0.16
N ASN A 59 12.15 -3.11 1.08
CA ASN A 59 11.21 -4.18 1.41
C ASN A 59 9.78 -3.85 0.94
N GLN A 60 9.35 -2.60 1.12
CA GLN A 60 8.06 -2.14 0.58
C GLN A 60 8.04 -2.23 -0.95
N SER A 61 9.08 -1.77 -1.64
CA SER A 61 9.14 -1.81 -3.10
C SER A 61 9.03 -3.24 -3.65
N GLU A 62 9.67 -4.21 -3.00
CA GLU A 62 9.58 -5.63 -3.37
C GLU A 62 8.15 -6.16 -3.14
N SER A 63 7.52 -5.79 -2.02
CA SER A 63 6.14 -6.17 -1.73
C SER A 63 5.14 -5.58 -2.73
N TYR A 64 5.33 -4.34 -3.17
CA TYR A 64 4.50 -3.69 -4.18
C TYR A 64 4.65 -4.36 -5.55
N GLN A 65 5.86 -4.75 -5.94
CA GLN A 65 6.08 -5.49 -7.18
C GLN A 65 5.40 -6.85 -7.15
N ALA A 66 5.49 -7.58 -6.04
CA ALA A 66 4.81 -8.86 -5.86
C ALA A 66 3.29 -8.70 -5.93
N LEU A 67 2.74 -7.68 -5.26
CA LEU A 67 1.30 -7.39 -5.30
C LEU A 67 0.83 -7.01 -6.71
N ALA A 68 1.58 -6.19 -7.44
CA ALA A 68 1.27 -5.82 -8.81
C ALA A 68 1.28 -7.03 -9.76
N ALA A 69 2.24 -7.95 -9.58
CA ALA A 69 2.29 -9.19 -10.35
C ALA A 69 1.09 -10.11 -10.07
N GLU A 70 0.67 -10.22 -8.82
CA GLU A 70 -0.49 -11.00 -8.41
C GLU A 70 -1.80 -10.39 -8.94
N LEU A 71 -1.96 -9.07 -8.84
CA LEU A 71 -3.11 -8.36 -9.41
C LEU A 71 -3.21 -8.59 -10.93
N LYS A 72 -2.08 -8.47 -11.64
CA LYS A 72 -2.03 -8.75 -13.08
C LYS A 72 -2.44 -10.18 -13.42
N ARG A 73 -2.04 -11.17 -12.62
CA ARG A 73 -2.47 -12.57 -12.80
C ARG A 73 -3.98 -12.73 -12.59
N ARG A 74 -4.53 -12.11 -11.55
CA ARG A 74 -5.98 -12.15 -11.27
C ARG A 74 -6.78 -11.50 -12.39
N ASP A 75 -6.35 -10.36 -12.89
CA ASP A 75 -7.01 -9.69 -14.02
C ASP A 75 -7.02 -10.56 -15.28
N GLN A 76 -5.92 -11.27 -15.57
CA GLN A 76 -5.86 -12.22 -16.67
C GLN A 76 -6.87 -13.36 -16.50
N LEU A 77 -6.99 -13.93 -15.29
CA LEU A 77 -7.96 -14.98 -14.99
C LEU A 77 -9.40 -14.49 -15.14
N VAL A 78 -9.70 -13.28 -14.64
CA VAL A 78 -11.03 -12.66 -14.77
C VAL A 78 -11.37 -12.42 -16.25
N MET A 79 -10.42 -11.94 -17.05
CA MET A 79 -10.63 -11.74 -18.48
C MET A 79 -10.88 -13.07 -19.21
N GLN A 80 -10.15 -14.13 -18.88
CA GLN A 80 -10.39 -15.46 -19.44
C GLN A 80 -11.76 -16.01 -19.05
N ALA A 81 -12.16 -15.85 -17.78
CA ALA A 81 -13.48 -16.26 -17.31
C ALA A 81 -14.61 -15.50 -18.03
N HIS A 82 -14.45 -14.19 -18.24
CA HIS A 82 -15.40 -13.39 -19.01
C HIS A 82 -15.49 -13.83 -20.48
N GLN A 83 -14.36 -14.15 -21.12
CA GLN A 83 -14.36 -14.66 -22.48
C GLN A 83 -15.04 -16.03 -22.58
N ALA A 84 -14.77 -16.94 -21.63
CA ALA A 84 -15.41 -18.24 -21.56
C ALA A 84 -16.93 -18.12 -21.37
N ARG A 85 -17.37 -17.23 -20.49
CA ARG A 85 -18.80 -16.92 -20.29
C ARG A 85 -19.46 -16.34 -21.53
N LYS A 86 -18.82 -15.38 -22.20
CA LYS A 86 -19.35 -14.84 -23.46
C LYS A 86 -19.46 -15.92 -24.54
N LYS A 87 -18.51 -16.86 -24.59
CA LYS A 87 -18.54 -17.99 -25.52
C LYS A 87 -19.68 -18.97 -25.20
N SER A 88 -19.93 -19.28 -23.93
CA SER A 88 -21.06 -20.14 -23.55
C SER A 88 -22.40 -19.47 -23.80
N GLU A 89 -22.54 -18.18 -23.50
CA GLU A 89 -23.75 -17.40 -23.78
C GLU A 89 -24.07 -17.36 -25.29
N ARG A 90 -23.05 -17.19 -26.15
CA ARG A 90 -23.23 -17.27 -27.61
C ARG A 90 -23.70 -18.65 -28.06
N LYS A 91 -23.05 -19.72 -27.62
CA LYS A 91 -23.44 -21.09 -27.96
C LYS A 91 -24.86 -21.42 -27.49
N ALA A 92 -25.24 -20.98 -26.30
CA ALA A 92 -26.59 -21.17 -25.78
C ALA A 92 -27.63 -20.44 -26.65
N ARG A 93 -27.35 -19.21 -27.08
CA ARG A 93 -28.22 -18.47 -28.02
C ARG A 93 -28.33 -19.17 -29.37
N GLU A 94 -27.22 -19.63 -29.94
CA GLU A 94 -27.21 -20.38 -31.19
C GLU A 94 -28.06 -21.67 -31.09
N GLN A 95 -27.94 -22.41 -30.00
CA GLN A 95 -28.75 -23.61 -29.76
C GLN A 95 -30.24 -23.30 -29.59
N ILE A 96 -30.58 -22.24 -28.85
CA ILE A 96 -31.97 -21.79 -28.70
C ILE A 96 -32.56 -21.41 -30.05
N GLU A 97 -31.80 -20.68 -30.87
CA GLU A 97 -32.27 -20.25 -32.18
C GLU A 97 -32.42 -21.43 -33.15
N ALA A 98 -31.49 -22.39 -33.12
CA ALA A 98 -31.60 -23.64 -33.88
C ALA A 98 -32.84 -24.46 -33.45
N LEU A 99 -33.11 -24.55 -32.14
CA LEU A 99 -34.31 -25.21 -31.61
C LEU A 99 -35.59 -24.49 -32.03
N ARG A 100 -35.62 -23.15 -32.01
CA ARG A 100 -36.76 -22.37 -32.49
C ARG A 100 -37.03 -22.60 -33.96
N GLN A 101 -35.99 -22.60 -34.80
CA GLN A 101 -36.13 -22.89 -36.23
C GLN A 101 -36.59 -24.33 -36.47
N ALA A 102 -36.06 -25.30 -35.73
CA ALA A 102 -36.50 -26.68 -35.80
C ALA A 102 -37.98 -26.84 -35.42
N LEU A 103 -38.43 -26.21 -34.32
CA LEU A 103 -39.84 -26.18 -33.93
C LEU A 103 -40.72 -25.49 -34.97
N ALA A 104 -40.27 -24.37 -35.54
CA ALA A 104 -41.04 -23.64 -36.55
C ALA A 104 -41.24 -24.44 -37.85
N ASN A 105 -40.29 -25.32 -38.17
CA ASN A 105 -40.34 -26.19 -39.35
C ASN A 105 -40.96 -27.57 -39.06
N ASP A 106 -41.35 -27.85 -37.82
CA ASP A 106 -41.98 -29.11 -37.46
C ASP A 106 -43.45 -29.12 -37.92
N GLU A 107 -43.83 -30.13 -38.70
CA GLU A 107 -45.19 -30.32 -39.21
C GLU A 107 -46.24 -30.43 -38.09
N CYS A 108 -45.81 -30.77 -36.88
CA CYS A 108 -46.68 -30.85 -35.70
C CYS A 108 -46.95 -29.47 -35.06
N ALA A 109 -46.08 -28.47 -35.25
CA ALA A 109 -46.19 -27.17 -34.59
C ALA A 109 -47.30 -26.28 -35.15
N GLY A 110 -47.69 -26.48 -36.42
CA GLY A 110 -48.81 -25.79 -37.06
C GLY A 110 -50.16 -26.50 -36.90
N ARG A 111 -50.20 -27.69 -36.30
CA ARG A 111 -51.45 -28.45 -36.14
C ARG A 111 -52.24 -27.90 -34.95
N PRO A 112 -53.56 -27.67 -35.10
CA PRO A 112 -54.39 -27.27 -33.98
C PRO A 112 -54.31 -28.33 -32.88
N HIS A 113 -53.87 -27.91 -31.69
CA HIS A 113 -53.83 -28.81 -30.54
C HIS A 113 -55.26 -29.24 -30.18
N PRO A 114 -55.47 -30.52 -29.78
CA PRO A 114 -56.77 -30.96 -29.29
C PRO A 114 -57.25 -30.07 -28.14
N PRO A 115 -58.55 -29.76 -28.05
CA PRO A 115 -59.09 -28.87 -27.02
C PRO A 115 -58.75 -29.34 -25.59
N ALA A 116 -58.64 -30.64 -25.38
CA ALA A 116 -58.22 -31.24 -24.11
C ALA A 116 -56.84 -30.73 -23.63
N ILE A 117 -55.90 -30.42 -24.53
CA ILE A 117 -54.59 -29.88 -24.15
C ILE A 117 -54.71 -28.42 -23.71
N ALA A 118 -55.58 -27.63 -24.35
CA ALA A 118 -55.84 -26.25 -23.94
C ALA A 118 -56.50 -26.19 -22.55
N ASP A 119 -57.40 -27.14 -22.26
CA ASP A 119 -58.04 -27.26 -20.95
C ASP A 119 -57.04 -27.69 -19.86
N ILE A 120 -56.13 -28.62 -20.15
CA ILE A 120 -55.05 -29.02 -19.22
C ILE A 120 -54.08 -27.86 -18.96
N LEU A 121 -53.69 -27.09 -20.00
CA LEU A 121 -52.81 -25.92 -19.85
C LEU A 121 -53.48 -24.80 -19.06
N ARG A 122 -54.78 -24.60 -19.24
CA ARG A 122 -55.57 -23.59 -18.52
C ARG A 122 -55.82 -23.99 -17.06
N ALA A 123 -56.00 -25.29 -16.78
CA ALA A 123 -56.07 -25.81 -15.42
C ALA A 123 -54.72 -25.69 -14.70
N GLY A 124 -53.62 -26.10 -15.35
CA GLY A 124 -52.27 -26.05 -14.77
C GLY A 124 -51.68 -24.64 -14.60
N SER A 125 -52.16 -23.63 -15.34
CA SER A 125 -51.78 -22.23 -15.12
C SER A 125 -52.60 -21.56 -14.01
N SER A 126 -53.81 -22.04 -13.75
CA SER A 126 -54.66 -21.56 -12.65
C SER A 126 -54.16 -22.01 -11.27
N ASP A 127 -53.49 -23.16 -11.18
CA ASP A 127 -52.93 -23.69 -9.93
C ASP A 127 -51.61 -23.00 -9.49
N ARG A 128 -51.01 -22.13 -10.31
CA ARG A 128 -49.74 -21.43 -9.97
C ARG A 128 -49.91 -19.97 -9.54
N VAL A 129 -51.15 -19.48 -9.40
CA VAL A 129 -51.44 -18.09 -8.98
C VAL A 129 -51.86 -18.00 -7.51
N GLN A 130 -51.87 -19.12 -6.78
CA GLN A 130 -52.10 -19.17 -5.33
C GLN A 130 -50.87 -19.75 -4.63
N ASP A 131 -49.77 -19.00 -4.59
CA ASP A 131 -48.71 -19.08 -3.57
C ASP A 131 -47.93 -17.76 -3.54
#